data_AF-A0A7S2YJF8-F1
#
_entry.id   AF-A0A7S2YJF8-F1
#
_cell.length_a   1.000
_cell.length_b   1.000
_cell.length_c   1.000
_cell.angle_alpha   90.00
_cell.angle_beta   90.00
_cell.angle_gamma   90.00
#
_symmetry.space_group_name_H-M   'P 1'
#
loop_
_entity.id
_entity.type
_entity.pdbx_description
1 polymer ?
#
loop_
_entity_poly.entity_id
_entity_poly.type
_entity_poly.pdbx_seq_one_letter_code
_entity_poly.pdbx_strand_id
1 'polypeptide(L)'
;SEPVGRSATLPSCFVTLEVKTLGGERILLHDVDTMTVTVDNLYIRVSSMEKSTKWKLALVVPGRGLVTLKEYERLLSSYNLAAGETYRVEVPLDMGACHTTCRR
;
A
#
# COMPACT_ATOMS: atom_id res chain seq x y z
N SER A 1 -16.55 30.80 -31.95
CA SER A 1 -17.02 29.40 -31.82
C SER A 1 -15.87 28.57 -31.29
N GLU A 2 -15.80 28.36 -29.98
CA GLU A 2 -14.78 27.51 -29.35
C GLU A 2 -15.38 26.11 -29.15
N PRO A 3 -14.73 25.01 -29.57
CA PRO A 3 -15.25 23.69 -29.30
C PRO A 3 -14.87 23.24 -27.88
N VAL A 4 -15.92 22.99 -27.09
CA VAL A 4 -16.11 21.93 -26.09
C VAL A 4 -14.84 21.25 -25.55
N GLY A 5 -14.68 21.39 -24.23
CA GLY A 5 -13.68 20.74 -23.41
C GLY A 5 -13.45 19.28 -23.79
N ARG A 6 -12.26 19.02 -24.33
CA ARG A 6 -11.63 17.72 -24.19
C ARG A 6 -11.11 17.65 -22.76
N SER A 7 -11.98 17.30 -21.82
CA SER A 7 -11.53 16.70 -20.58
C SER A 7 -10.77 15.44 -20.98
N ALA A 8 -9.45 15.58 -21.08
CA ALA A 8 -8.55 14.45 -21.19
C ALA A 8 -8.95 13.52 -20.04
N THR A 9 -9.52 12.37 -20.38
CA THR A 9 -9.74 11.30 -19.42
C THR A 9 -8.33 10.86 -19.06
N LEU A 10 -7.77 11.50 -18.02
CA LEU A 10 -6.52 11.06 -17.40
C LEU A 10 -6.69 9.56 -17.17
N PRO A 11 -5.70 8.73 -17.54
CA PRO A 11 -5.77 7.32 -17.19
C PRO A 11 -6.00 7.28 -15.68
N SER A 12 -7.14 6.74 -15.26
CA SER A 12 -7.58 6.80 -13.87
C SER A 12 -6.64 5.92 -13.05
N CYS A 13 -5.55 6.49 -12.52
CA CYS A 13 -4.52 5.76 -11.76
C CYS A 13 -4.97 5.42 -10.32
N PHE A 14 -6.28 5.42 -10.10
CA PHE A 14 -6.93 5.19 -8.83
C PHE A 14 -7.11 3.70 -8.61
N VAL A 15 -6.78 3.24 -7.40
CA VAL A 15 -6.98 1.85 -6.97
C VAL A 15 -7.69 1.83 -5.63
N THR A 16 -8.26 0.68 -5.28
CA THR A 16 -8.73 0.42 -3.91
C THR A 16 -7.66 -0.39 -3.17
N LEU A 17 -7.33 -0.01 -1.93
CA LEU A 17 -6.43 -0.79 -1.07
C LEU A 17 -7.22 -1.42 0.09
N GLU A 18 -7.21 -2.74 0.20
CA GLU A 18 -7.68 -3.49 1.37
C GLU A 18 -6.54 -3.63 2.37
N VAL A 19 -6.50 -2.78 3.40
CA VAL A 19 -5.52 -2.87 4.49
C VAL A 19 -6.01 -3.86 5.54
N LYS A 20 -5.21 -4.89 5.79
CA LYS A 20 -5.42 -5.87 6.87
C LYS A 20 -4.50 -5.53 8.04
N THR A 21 -5.10 -5.05 9.12
CA THR A 21 -4.43 -4.61 10.36
C THR A 21 -3.89 -5.78 11.16
N LEU A 22 -3.04 -5.50 12.15
CA LEU A 22 -2.54 -6.50 13.10
C LEU A 22 -3.65 -7.15 13.93
N GLY A 23 -4.72 -6.41 14.20
CA GLY A 23 -5.92 -6.91 14.89
C GLY A 23 -6.79 -7.83 14.04
N GLY A 24 -6.46 -8.01 12.76
CA GLY A 24 -7.27 -8.78 11.82
C GLY A 24 -8.43 -7.99 11.19
N GLU A 25 -8.54 -6.70 11.49
CA GLU A 25 -9.53 -5.82 10.86
C GLU A 25 -9.14 -5.54 9.40
N ARG A 26 -10.15 -5.33 8.56
CA ARG A 26 -9.97 -5.02 7.15
C ARG A 26 -10.57 -3.67 6.85
N ILE A 27 -9.78 -2.80 6.25
CA ILE A 27 -10.15 -1.40 5.98
C ILE A 27 -9.95 -1.16 4.49
N LEU A 28 -10.98 -0.64 3.82
CA LEU A 28 -10.93 -0.32 2.41
C LEU A 28 -10.60 1.17 2.23
N LEU A 29 -9.49 1.44 1.55
CA LEU A 29 -9.10 2.77 1.10
C LEU A 29 -9.48 2.90 -0.37
N HIS A 30 -10.55 3.64 -0.65
CA HIS A 30 -10.98 3.92 -2.02
C HIS A 30 -10.21 5.10 -2.63
N ASP A 31 -10.23 5.18 -3.95
CA ASP A 31 -9.69 6.29 -4.74
C ASP A 31 -8.24 6.67 -4.39
N VAL A 32 -7.38 5.66 -4.20
CA VAL A 32 -5.96 5.87 -3.94
C VAL A 32 -5.25 6.17 -5.26
N ASP A 33 -4.83 7.42 -5.44
CA ASP A 33 -4.05 7.83 -6.62
C ASP A 33 -2.61 7.31 -6.54
N THR A 34 -2.31 6.28 -7.33
CA THR A 34 -1.01 5.61 -7.33
C THR A 34 0.12 6.46 -7.91
N MET A 35 -0.20 7.55 -8.63
CA MET A 35 0.79 8.46 -9.22
C MET A 35 1.26 9.55 -8.25
N THR A 36 0.50 9.81 -7.18
CA THR A 36 0.81 10.85 -6.19
C THR A 36 1.08 10.28 -4.80
N VAL A 37 0.49 9.12 -4.47
CA VAL A 37 0.67 8.47 -3.17
C VAL A 37 1.96 7.68 -3.14
N THR A 38 2.82 8.00 -2.16
CA THR A 38 4.04 7.25 -1.83
C THR A 38 3.77 6.16 -0.81
N VAL A 39 4.73 5.25 -0.64
CA VAL A 39 4.73 4.27 0.46
C VAL A 39 4.67 4.97 1.82
N ASP A 40 5.35 6.10 2.00
CA ASP A 40 5.33 6.90 3.22
C ASP A 40 3.93 7.42 3.55
N ASN A 41 3.22 7.98 2.56
CA ASN A 41 1.83 8.42 2.72
C ASN A 41 0.93 7.29 3.19
N LEU A 42 1.11 6.09 2.62
CA LEU A 42 0.39 4.90 3.05
C LEU A 42 0.76 4.50 4.49
N TYR A 43 2.05 4.59 4.84
CA TYR A 43 2.55 4.30 6.19
C TYR A 43 1.95 5.25 7.23
N ILE A 44 1.95 6.55 7.00
CA ILE A 44 1.34 7.55 7.89
C ILE A 44 -0.15 7.25 8.10
N ARG A 45 -0.86 6.93 7.01
CA ARG A 45 -2.30 6.61 7.05
C ARG A 45 -2.58 5.34 7.85
N VAL A 46 -1.77 4.29 7.66
CA VAL A 46 -1.87 3.03 8.42
C VAL A 46 -1.44 3.19 9.87
N SER A 47 -0.43 4.02 10.15
CA SER A 47 0.04 4.31 11.50
C SER A 47 -1.02 4.99 12.36
N SER A 48 -1.95 5.72 11.76
CA SER A 48 -3.08 6.31 12.50
C SER A 48 -4.10 5.24 12.95
N MET A 49 -4.08 4.07 12.32
CA MET A 49 -4.98 2.94 12.59
C MET A 49 -4.31 1.91 13.52
N GLU A 50 -3.01 1.70 13.35
CA GLU A 50 -2.19 0.81 14.16
C GLU A 50 -1.71 1.50 15.44
N LYS A 51 -2.14 0.99 16.60
CA LYS A 51 -1.66 1.46 17.91
C LYS A 51 -0.27 0.92 18.28
N SER A 52 0.33 0.11 17.42
CA SER A 52 1.64 -0.54 17.64
C SER A 52 2.75 0.26 16.97
N THR A 53 3.97 0.19 17.53
CA THR A 53 5.17 0.82 16.96
C THR A 53 6.09 -0.14 16.22
N LYS A 54 5.76 -1.45 16.19
CA LYS A 54 6.60 -2.51 15.59
C LYS A 54 5.87 -3.26 14.49
N TRP A 55 5.78 -2.66 13.31
CA TRP A 55 5.14 -3.25 12.13
C TRP A 55 5.82 -2.81 10.84
N LYS A 56 5.49 -3.50 9.76
CA LYS A 56 5.92 -3.19 8.39
C LYS A 56 4.69 -3.14 7.49
N LEU A 57 4.84 -2.58 6.30
CA LEU A 57 3.85 -2.72 5.23
C LEU A 57 4.31 -3.73 4.19
N ALA A 58 3.37 -4.56 3.75
CA ALA A 58 3.55 -5.44 2.61
C ALA A 58 2.36 -5.33 1.67
N LEU A 59 2.62 -5.29 0.37
CA LEU A 59 1.60 -5.24 -0.67
C LEU A 59 1.52 -6.59 -1.36
N VAL A 60 0.32 -7.16 -1.48
CA VAL A 60 0.07 -8.37 -2.25
C VAL A 60 -0.21 -7.96 -3.70
N VAL A 61 0.76 -8.20 -4.56
CA VAL A 61 0.68 -7.87 -5.99
C VAL A 61 0.38 -9.17 -6.78
N PRO A 62 -0.70 -9.23 -7.57
CA PRO A 62 -1.02 -10.39 -8.40
C PRO A 62 0.16 -10.78 -9.30
N GLY A 63 0.48 -12.07 -9.38
CA GLY A 63 1.60 -12.59 -10.17
C GLY A 63 3.01 -12.35 -9.59
N ARG A 64 3.17 -11.43 -8.63
CA ARG A 64 4.44 -11.16 -7.93
C ARG A 64 4.44 -11.66 -6.48
N GLY A 65 3.27 -11.82 -5.87
CA GLY A 65 3.10 -12.22 -4.49
C GLY A 65 3.28 -11.06 -3.50
N LEU A 66 3.76 -11.36 -2.30
CA LEU A 66 3.90 -10.40 -1.22
C LEU A 66 5.20 -9.58 -1.37
N VAL A 67 5.06 -8.27 -1.51
CA VAL A 67 6.15 -7.31 -1.69
C VAL A 67 6.25 -6.42 -0.44
N THR A 68 7.34 -6.53 0.31
CA THR A 68 7.58 -5.64 1.45
C THR A 68 7.87 -4.22 0.96
N LEU A 69 7.11 -3.25 1.45
CA LEU A 69 7.28 -1.84 1.11
C LEU A 69 8.33 -1.23 2.06
N LYS A 70 9.58 -1.11 1.58
CA LYS A 70 10.71 -0.55 2.35
C LYS A 70 11.19 0.82 1.84
N GLU A 71 10.80 1.19 0.63
CA GLU A 71 11.22 2.41 -0.02
C GLU A 71 10.13 3.47 0.17
N TYR A 72 10.21 4.22 1.26
CA TYR A 72 9.18 5.17 1.71
C TYR A 72 8.85 6.25 0.66
N GLU A 73 9.87 6.77 -0.03
CA GLU A 73 9.69 7.82 -1.05
C GLU A 73 9.17 7.28 -2.40
N ARG A 74 9.07 5.96 -2.57
CA ARG A 74 8.65 5.35 -3.83
C ARG A 74 7.13 5.47 -4.00
N LEU A 75 6.71 5.88 -5.21
CA LEU A 75 5.30 5.95 -5.61
C LEU A 75 4.67 4.55 -5.73
N LEU A 76 3.38 4.44 -5.41
CA LEU A 76 2.64 3.19 -5.56
C LEU A 76 2.55 2.69 -7.00
N SER A 77 2.56 3.61 -7.98
CA SER A 77 2.56 3.27 -9.42
C SER A 77 3.74 2.38 -9.84
N SER A 78 4.87 2.46 -9.14
CA SER A 78 6.06 1.63 -9.40
C SER A 78 5.85 0.14 -9.13
N TYR A 79 4.77 -0.24 -8.45
CA TYR A 79 4.42 -1.63 -8.15
C TYR A 79 3.49 -2.25 -9.21
N ASN A 80 3.33 -1.60 -10.38
CA ASN A 80 2.48 -2.05 -11.48
C ASN A 80 1.03 -2.31 -11.07
N LEU A 81 0.46 -1.37 -10.32
CA LEU A 81 -0.93 -1.42 -9.90
C LEU A 81 -1.83 -0.95 -11.05
N ALA A 82 -2.79 -1.78 -11.42
CA ALA A 82 -3.77 -1.51 -12.44
C ALA A 82 -4.92 -0.66 -11.87
N ALA A 83 -5.30 0.36 -12.64
CA ALA A 83 -6.45 1.20 -12.40
C ALA A 83 -7.73 0.41 -12.12
N GLY A 84 -8.51 0.82 -11.12
CA GLY A 84 -9.81 0.22 -10.79
C GLY A 84 -9.73 -1.12 -10.04
N GLU A 85 -8.54 -1.69 -9.88
CA GLU A 85 -8.36 -2.94 -9.15
C GLU A 85 -8.27 -2.73 -7.64
N THR A 86 -8.48 -3.82 -6.90
CA THR A 86 -8.31 -3.86 -5.44
C THR A 86 -7.05 -4.64 -5.07
N TYR A 87 -6.17 -4.02 -4.28
CA TYR A 87 -4.94 -4.64 -3.80
C TYR A 87 -4.97 -4.82 -2.29
N ARG A 88 -4.44 -5.93 -1.80
CA ARG A 88 -4.33 -6.17 -0.35
C ARG A 88 -3.01 -5.63 0.18
N VAL A 89 -3.09 -4.83 1.25
CA VAL A 89 -1.96 -4.41 2.06
C VAL A 89 -2.01 -5.19 3.37
N GLU A 90 -0.95 -5.92 3.70
CA GLU A 90 -0.79 -6.58 4.98
C GLU A 90 0.15 -5.78 5.88
N VAL A 91 -0.18 -5.73 7.17
CA VAL A 91 0.62 -5.10 8.21
C VAL A 91 1.26 -6.17 9.10
N PRO A 92 2.36 -6.83 8.68
CA PRO A 92 3.03 -7.80 9.53
C PRO A 92 3.74 -7.14 10.72
N LEU A 93 3.76 -7.82 11.87
CA LEU A 93 4.60 -7.41 13.01
C LEU A 93 6.06 -7.43 12.57
N ASP A 94 6.79 -6.37 12.94
CA ASP A 94 8.24 -6.39 12.87
C ASP A 94 8.78 -7.19 14.07
N MET A 95 8.63 -8.51 14.00
CA MET A 95 9.36 -9.41 14.86
C MET A 95 10.80 -9.38 14.37
N GLY A 96 11.56 -8.38 14.83
CA GLY A 96 13.00 -8.29 14.58
C GLY A 96 13.61 -9.67 14.73
N ALA A 97 14.47 -10.03 13.77
CA ALA A 97 14.98 -11.39 13.57
C ALA A 97 15.13 -12.08 14.93
N CYS A 98 14.33 -13.13 15.16
CA CYS A 98 14.47 -13.94 16.35
C CYS A 98 15.92 -14.43 16.35
N HIS A 99 16.77 -13.82 17.18
CA HIS A 99 18.14 -14.26 17.37
C HIS A 99 18.05 -15.66 17.94
N THR A 100 18.07 -16.66 17.07
CA THR A 100 18.27 -18.06 17.41
C THR A 100 19.72 -18.23 17.85
N THR A 101 20.10 -17.59 18.97
CA THR A 101 21.17 -18.13 19.80
C THR A 101 20.61 -19.35 20.53
N CYS A 102 20.37 -20.43 19.77
CA CYS A 102 20.48 -21.77 20.31
C CYS A 102 21.96 -21.96 20.66
N ARG A 103 22.38 -21.48 21.83
CA ARG A 103 23.68 -21.85 22.40
C ARG A 103 23.62 -23.36 22.68
N ARG A 104 24.45 -24.12 21.99
CA ARG A 104 24.90 -25.44 22.46
C ARG A 104 26.01 -25.25 23.48
#